data_AF-A0A0C9SKH6-F1
#
_entry.id   AF-A0A0C9SKH6-F1
#
_cell.length_a   1.000
_cell.length_b   1.000
_cell.length_c   1.000
_cell.angle_alpha   90.00
_cell.angle_beta   90.00
_cell.angle_gamma   90.00
#
_symmetry.space_group_name_H-M   'P 1'
#
loop_
_entity.id
_entity.type
_entity.pdbx_description
1 polymer ?
#
loop_
_entity_poly.entity_id
_entity_poly.type
_entity_poly.pdbx_seq_one_letter_code
_entity_poly.pdbx_strand_id
1 'polypeptide(L)'
;MTTAGERQYYALALIKRLFEHLPPAMTVGILYDIGCQLHRSCVKWDFLHDVRHRITFGIAVFHAYGHQWACQIIYHPRKCVGFGLTDGEGCERFWSAIKKLIPVLRVSGASPIFIFFG
;
A
#
# COMPACT_ATOMS: atom_id res chain seq x y z
N MET A 1 18.63 -5.99 -1.84
CA MET A 1 17.49 -5.44 -2.59
C MET A 1 17.97 -4.95 -3.96
N THR A 2 18.03 -5.82 -4.98
CA THR A 2 18.73 -5.54 -6.26
C THR A 2 17.80 -5.50 -7.49
N THR A 3 16.49 -5.51 -7.29
CA THR A 3 15.49 -5.49 -8.37
C THR A 3 14.62 -4.25 -8.24
N ALA A 4 14.60 -3.43 -9.29
CA ALA A 4 13.79 -2.21 -9.39
C ALA A 4 12.30 -2.52 -9.63
N GLY A 5 11.42 -1.62 -9.18
CA GLY A 5 9.98 -1.74 -9.34
C GLY A 5 9.25 -2.12 -8.05
N GLU A 6 7.95 -1.81 -8.03
CA GLU A 6 7.06 -2.18 -6.92
C GLU A 6 6.91 -3.70 -6.79
N ARG A 7 7.03 -4.19 -5.55
CA ARG A 7 7.11 -5.62 -5.26
C ARG A 7 5.86 -6.11 -4.57
N GLN A 8 5.30 -7.20 -5.08
CA GLN A 8 4.05 -7.76 -4.56
C GLN A 8 4.23 -8.56 -3.26
N TYR A 9 5.42 -9.12 -3.00
CA TYR A 9 5.60 -10.04 -1.86
C TYR A 9 5.42 -9.37 -0.49
N TYR A 10 5.86 -8.11 -0.34
CA TYR A 10 5.65 -7.36 0.90
C TYR A 10 4.16 -7.07 1.10
N ALA A 11 3.46 -6.66 0.04
CA ALA A 11 2.02 -6.44 0.09
C ALA A 11 1.27 -7.73 0.50
N LEU A 12 1.58 -8.87 -0.10
CA LEU A 12 0.98 -10.15 0.25
C LEU A 12 1.20 -10.52 1.72
N ALA A 13 2.43 -10.37 2.22
CA ALA A 13 2.75 -10.66 3.62
C ALA A 13 1.99 -9.74 4.60
N LEU A 14 1.93 -8.44 4.29
CA LEU A 14 1.20 -7.46 5.10
C LEU A 14 -0.31 -7.72 5.10
N ILE A 15 -0.88 -8.06 3.94
CA ILE A 15 -2.31 -8.39 3.83
C ILE A 15 -2.62 -9.64 4.65
N LYS A 16 -1.83 -10.71 4.51
CA LYS A 16 -2.02 -11.92 5.30
C LYS A 16 -1.98 -11.61 6.79
N ARG A 17 -0.94 -10.87 7.23
CA ARG A 17 -0.80 -10.47 8.63
C ARG A 17 -1.96 -9.61 9.11
N LEU A 18 -2.46 -8.70 8.29
CA LEU A 18 -3.63 -7.88 8.63
C LEU A 18 -4.85 -8.77 8.91
N PHE A 19 -5.16 -9.71 8.02
CA PHE A 19 -6.33 -10.57 8.15
C PHE A 19 -6.28 -11.54 9.35
N GLU A 20 -5.08 -11.88 9.84
CA GLU A 20 -4.92 -12.63 11.11
C GLU A 20 -5.48 -11.86 12.32
N HIS A 21 -5.59 -10.53 12.25
CA HIS A 21 -6.08 -9.66 13.33
C HIS A 21 -7.47 -9.08 13.07
N LEU A 22 -8.10 -9.39 11.92
CA LEU A 22 -9.41 -8.87 11.59
C LEU A 22 -10.52 -9.88 11.90
N PRO A 23 -11.71 -9.41 12.34
CA PRO A 23 -12.86 -10.29 12.53
C PRO A 23 -13.20 -11.07 11.25
N PRO A 24 -13.67 -12.34 11.33
CA PRO A 24 -13.96 -13.18 10.17
C PRO A 24 -14.96 -12.60 9.15
N ALA A 25 -15.88 -11.74 9.59
CA ALA A 25 -16.91 -11.14 8.75
C ALA A 25 -16.50 -9.81 8.07
N MET A 26 -15.35 -9.23 8.43
CA MET A 26 -14.97 -7.89 7.96
C MET A 26 -14.46 -7.92 6.51
N THR A 27 -15.01 -7.08 5.64
CA THR A 27 -14.46 -6.86 4.29
C THR A 27 -13.44 -5.72 4.28
N VAL A 28 -12.41 -5.79 3.44
CA VAL A 28 -11.34 -4.79 3.37
C VAL A 28 -11.16 -4.31 1.92
N GLY A 29 -11.14 -3.00 1.73
CA GLY A 29 -10.69 -2.38 0.49
C GLY A 29 -9.18 -2.14 0.52
N ILE A 30 -8.46 -2.58 -0.50
CA ILE A 30 -7.01 -2.39 -0.63
C ILE A 30 -6.74 -1.50 -1.84
N LEU A 31 -6.15 -0.33 -1.59
CA LEU A 31 -5.59 0.53 -2.64
C LEU A 31 -4.08 0.29 -2.71
N TYR A 32 -3.62 -0.12 -3.87
CA TYR A 32 -2.20 -0.31 -4.15
C TYR A 32 -1.93 0.06 -5.60
N ASP A 33 -0.80 0.71 -5.87
CA ASP A 33 -0.49 1.28 -7.19
C ASP A 33 -0.52 0.18 -8.26
N ILE A 34 0.12 -0.96 -8.01
CA ILE A 34 0.00 -2.17 -8.84
C ILE A 34 -1.13 -3.13 -8.42
N GLY A 35 -2.21 -2.62 -7.83
CA GLY A 35 -3.34 -3.40 -7.29
C GLY A 35 -3.96 -4.38 -8.29
N CYS A 36 -4.08 -3.99 -9.57
CA CYS A 36 -4.56 -4.89 -10.61
C CYS A 36 -3.61 -6.07 -10.89
N GLN A 37 -2.30 -5.84 -10.81
CA GLN A 37 -1.30 -6.88 -10.99
C GLN A 37 -1.28 -7.80 -9.77
N LEU A 38 -1.40 -7.24 -8.56
CA LEU A 38 -1.50 -8.00 -7.32
C LEU A 38 -2.74 -8.91 -7.35
N HIS A 39 -3.90 -8.38 -7.72
CA HIS A 39 -5.13 -9.18 -7.84
C HIS A 39 -4.96 -10.31 -8.87
N ARG A 40 -4.41 -10.00 -10.05
CA ARG A 40 -4.12 -11.01 -11.08
C ARG A 40 -3.18 -12.11 -10.56
N SER A 41 -2.14 -11.75 -9.81
CA SER A 41 -1.23 -12.72 -9.19
C SER A 41 -1.93 -13.59 -8.15
N CYS A 42 -2.83 -13.02 -7.35
CA CYS A 42 -3.61 -13.79 -6.37
C CYS A 42 -4.50 -14.83 -7.06
N VAL A 43 -5.13 -14.49 -8.18
CA VAL A 43 -5.94 -15.43 -8.96
C VAL A 43 -5.07 -16.48 -9.65
N LYS A 44 -3.96 -16.08 -10.26
CA LYS A 44 -3.10 -16.98 -11.04
C LYS A 44 -2.36 -18.01 -10.17
N TRP A 45 -1.90 -17.60 -9.00
CA TRP A 45 -1.04 -18.40 -8.12
C TRP A 45 -1.73 -18.84 -6.84
N ASP A 46 -3.04 -18.60 -6.74
CA ASP A 46 -3.89 -18.93 -5.60
C ASP A 46 -3.43 -18.31 -4.26
N PHE A 47 -2.84 -17.11 -4.31
CA PHE A 47 -2.51 -16.39 -3.08
C PHE A 47 -3.78 -15.91 -2.35
N LEU A 48 -3.67 -15.84 -1.01
CA LEU A 48 -4.70 -15.34 -0.11
C LEU A 48 -6.06 -16.06 -0.26
N HIS A 49 -6.08 -17.33 -0.68
CA HIS A 49 -7.30 -18.06 -1.01
C HIS A 49 -8.38 -18.02 0.08
N ASP A 50 -7.95 -18.07 1.34
CA ASP A 50 -8.77 -18.05 2.55
C ASP A 50 -9.48 -16.71 2.78
N VAL A 51 -8.85 -15.60 2.38
CA VAL A 51 -9.36 -14.24 2.67
C VAL A 51 -9.73 -13.43 1.44
N ARG A 52 -9.38 -13.89 0.23
CA ARG A 52 -9.56 -13.15 -1.04
C ARG A 52 -11.00 -12.69 -1.27
N HIS A 53 -11.97 -13.51 -0.91
CA HIS A 53 -13.39 -13.20 -1.06
C HIS A 53 -13.86 -12.00 -0.21
N ARG A 54 -13.06 -11.59 0.78
CA ARG A 54 -13.30 -10.43 1.65
C ARG A 54 -12.54 -9.19 1.21
N ILE A 55 -11.78 -9.26 0.12
CA ILE A 55 -10.91 -8.18 -0.35
C ILE A 55 -11.50 -7.55 -1.61
N THR A 56 -11.63 -6.23 -1.61
CA THR A 56 -11.83 -5.45 -2.83
C THR A 56 -10.52 -4.77 -3.21
N PHE A 57 -9.96 -5.11 -4.36
CA PHE A 57 -8.75 -4.48 -4.87
C PHE A 57 -9.08 -3.22 -5.66
N GLY A 58 -8.32 -2.15 -5.44
CA GLY A 58 -8.38 -0.92 -6.21
C GLY A 58 -6.99 -0.32 -6.41
N ILE A 59 -6.93 0.72 -7.25
CA ILE A 59 -5.72 1.50 -7.54
C ILE A 59 -6.05 2.95 -7.21
N ALA A 60 -5.13 3.70 -6.58
CA ALA A 60 -5.34 5.12 -6.31
C ALA A 60 -5.69 5.90 -7.60
N VAL A 61 -6.49 6.96 -7.48
CA VAL A 61 -7.12 7.64 -8.63
C VAL A 61 -6.09 8.13 -9.64
N PHE A 62 -4.99 8.73 -9.19
CA PHE A 62 -3.93 9.18 -10.10
C PHE A 62 -3.22 8.00 -10.79
N HIS A 63 -2.88 6.98 -10.02
CA HIS A 63 -2.20 5.78 -10.53
C HIS A 63 -3.05 4.99 -11.53
N ALA A 64 -4.38 4.97 -11.37
CA ALA A 64 -5.28 4.24 -12.26
C ALA A 64 -5.15 4.70 -13.73
N TYR A 65 -4.94 6.00 -13.97
CA TYR A 65 -4.74 6.55 -15.32
C TYR A 65 -3.42 6.12 -15.97
N GLY A 66 -2.40 5.76 -15.17
CA GLY A 66 -1.15 5.19 -15.66
C GLY A 66 -1.27 3.73 -16.13
N HIS A 67 -2.42 3.09 -15.88
CA HIS A 67 -2.68 1.71 -16.27
C HIS A 67 -3.53 1.63 -17.54
N GLN A 68 -3.60 0.42 -18.12
CA GLN A 68 -4.46 0.12 -19.27
C GLN A 68 -5.94 0.49 -19.01
N TRP A 69 -6.68 0.81 -20.08
CA TRP A 69 -8.07 1.26 -20.00
C TRP A 69 -8.98 0.35 -19.17
N ALA A 70 -8.84 -0.98 -19.29
CA ALA A 70 -9.63 -1.92 -18.49
C ALA A 70 -9.40 -1.74 -16.98
N CYS A 71 -8.18 -1.38 -16.55
CA CYS A 71 -7.90 -1.14 -15.14
C CYS A 71 -8.61 0.10 -14.60
N GLN A 72 -8.78 1.13 -15.42
CA GLN A 72 -9.49 2.36 -15.05
C GLN A 72 -10.99 2.13 -14.82
N ILE A 73 -11.56 1.05 -15.36
CA ILE A 73 -12.97 0.73 -15.16
C ILE A 73 -13.14 -0.23 -14.00
N ILE A 74 -12.26 -1.24 -13.91
CA ILE A 74 -12.40 -2.33 -12.94
C ILE A 74 -11.87 -1.94 -11.55
N TYR A 75 -10.75 -1.22 -11.47
CA TYR A 75 -10.02 -0.98 -10.22
C TYR A 75 -10.05 0.47 -9.75
N HIS A 76 -10.74 1.36 -10.47
CA HIS A 76 -10.82 2.76 -10.09
C HIS A 76 -11.69 2.90 -8.82
N PRO A 77 -11.26 3.62 -7.76
CA PRO A 77 -11.94 3.58 -6.46
C PRO A 77 -13.38 4.07 -6.52
N ARG A 78 -13.66 5.07 -7.37
CA ARG A 78 -15.03 5.55 -7.66
C ARG A 78 -15.95 4.55 -8.37
N LYS A 79 -15.42 3.43 -8.85
CA LYS A 79 -16.16 2.34 -9.50
C LYS A 79 -16.24 1.10 -8.61
N CYS A 80 -15.58 1.11 -7.46
CA CYS A 80 -15.54 0.02 -6.51
C CYS A 80 -16.31 0.41 -5.23
N VAL A 81 -17.24 -0.44 -4.80
CA VAL A 81 -17.99 -0.21 -3.55
C VAL A 81 -17.05 -0.31 -2.36
N GLY A 82 -17.24 0.55 -1.35
CA GLY A 82 -16.50 0.52 -0.08
C GLY A 82 -15.35 1.52 0.06
N PHE A 83 -14.93 2.18 -1.03
CA PHE A 83 -13.87 3.21 -0.96
C PHE A 83 -14.40 4.64 -0.72
N GLY A 84 -15.70 4.87 -0.84
CA GLY A 84 -16.29 6.19 -0.66
C GLY A 84 -15.73 7.20 -1.65
N LEU A 85 -15.30 8.37 -1.17
CA LEU A 85 -14.72 9.46 -1.96
C LEU A 85 -13.20 9.57 -1.86
N THR A 86 -12.53 8.55 -1.30
CA THR A 86 -11.06 8.56 -1.20
C THR A 86 -10.41 8.58 -2.59
N ASP A 87 -9.33 9.33 -2.73
CA ASP A 87 -8.47 9.31 -3.92
C ASP A 87 -7.36 8.25 -3.80
N GLY A 88 -7.10 7.72 -2.60
CA GLY A 88 -6.07 6.73 -2.34
C GLY A 88 -4.67 7.28 -2.10
N GLU A 89 -4.49 8.60 -2.03
CA GLU A 89 -3.19 9.28 -1.97
C GLU A 89 -2.78 9.70 -0.54
N GLY A 90 -3.49 9.19 0.47
CA GLY A 90 -3.32 9.63 1.86
C GLY A 90 -1.91 9.38 2.39
N CYS A 91 -1.33 8.22 2.07
CA CYS A 91 0.01 7.84 2.49
C CYS A 91 1.07 8.76 1.87
N GLU A 92 0.93 9.05 0.58
CA GLU A 92 1.83 9.85 -0.25
C GLU A 92 1.78 11.31 0.22
N ARG A 93 0.58 11.83 0.48
CA ARG A 93 0.39 13.17 1.04
C ARG A 93 1.00 13.29 2.43
N PHE A 94 0.78 12.31 3.29
CA PHE A 94 1.38 12.29 4.63
C PHE A 94 2.90 12.25 4.54
N TRP A 95 3.46 11.33 3.75
CA TRP A 95 4.89 11.23 3.50
C TRP A 95 5.48 12.53 2.96
N SER A 96 4.79 13.18 2.02
CA SER A 96 5.20 14.48 1.47
C SER A 96 5.22 15.57 2.55
N ALA A 97 4.26 15.59 3.47
CA ALA A 97 4.21 16.55 4.56
C ALA A 97 5.36 16.34 5.56
N ILE A 98 5.68 15.09 5.90
CA ILE A 98 6.74 14.77 6.86
C ILE A 98 8.14 14.63 6.24
N LYS A 99 8.28 14.78 4.92
CA LYS A 99 9.56 14.55 4.21
C LYS A 99 10.73 15.37 4.77
N LYS A 100 10.45 16.54 5.36
CA LYS A 100 11.45 17.40 5.99
C LYS A 100 12.10 16.77 7.23
N LEU A 101 11.46 15.77 7.85
CA LEU A 101 12.00 15.04 9.00
C LEU A 101 13.00 13.95 8.57
N ILE A 102 12.97 13.52 7.31
CA ILE A 102 13.84 12.44 6.81
C ILE A 102 15.34 12.72 7.06
N PRO A 103 15.89 13.92 6.78
CA PRO A 103 17.31 14.19 7.02
C PRO A 103 17.71 14.09 8.50
N VAL A 104 16.86 14.56 9.42
CA VAL A 104 17.13 14.55 10.87
C VAL A 104 17.07 13.12 11.43
N LEU A 105 16.22 12.27 10.86
CA LEU A 105 16.07 10.87 11.27
C LEU A 105 17.09 9.92 10.60
N ARG A 106 17.91 10.40 9.67
CA ARG A 106 18.99 9.59 9.05
C ARG A 106 20.20 9.41 9.96
N VAL A 107 20.37 10.28 10.95
CA VAL A 107 21.48 10.21 11.91
C VAL A 107 20.95 9.64 13.22
N SER A 108 20.92 8.32 13.32
CA SER A 108 20.75 7.61 14.61
C SER A 108 22.10 7.55 15.33
N GLY A 109 22.68 8.70 15.65
CA GLY A 109 23.86 8.77 16.51
C GLY A 109 23.40 8.64 17.96
N ALA A 110 23.89 7.64 18.70
CA ALA A 110 23.83 7.69 20.15
C ALA A 110 24.51 8.99 20.58
N SER A 111 23.80 9.90 21.27
CA SER A 111 24.44 11.02 21.93
C SER A 111 25.49 10.48 22.91
N PRO A 112 26.78 10.81 22.78
CA PRO A 112 27.50 11.19 23.96
C PRO A 112 27.11 12.65 24.22
N ILE A 113 26.38 12.89 25.31
CA ILE A 113 26.51 14.19 25.97
C ILE A 113 28.00 14.30 26.31
N PHE A 114 28.75 15.11 25.55
CA PHE A 114 29.97 15.72 26.05
C PHE A 114 29.83 17.22 25.92
N ILE A 115 29.58 17.80 27.09
CA ILE A 115 29.84 19.18 27.44
C ILE A 115 31.37 19.42 27.37
N PHE A 116 31.74 20.60 26.87
CA PHE A 116 33.00 21.37 27.03
C PHE A 116 34.15 21.37 26.00
N PHE A 117 34.49 22.63 25.69
CA PHE A 117 35.75 23.37 25.41
C PHE A 117 36.59 23.17 24.14
N GLY A 118 36.87 24.33 23.53
CA GLY A 118 37.77 24.59 22.40
C GLY A 118 37.46 25.94 21.79
#